data_AF-A0A849V0T7-F1
#
_entry.id   AF-A0A849V0T7-F1
#
_cell.length_a   1.000
_cell.length_b   1.000
_cell.length_c   1.000
_cell.angle_alpha   90.00
_cell.angle_beta   90.00
_cell.angle_gamma   90.00
#
_symmetry.space_group_name_H-M   'P 1'
#
loop_
_entity.id
_entity.type
_entity.pdbx_description
1 polymer ?
#
loop_
_entity_poly.entity_id
_entity_poly.type
_entity_poly.pdbx_seq_one_letter_code
_entity_poly.pdbx_strand_id
1 'polypeptide(L)'
;MKTLILEEAAKILHMHKVVLRNKCRSGEVTAAKLGKRWLFLEVDLTNWLRLQYSPLALQGEQTTEVKQCHSTNEKIALTGGLNLKSTEDEYRKALGLTMKT
;
A
#
# COMPACT_ATOMS: atom_id res chain seq x y z
N MET A 1 -27.65 17.09 3.56
CA MET A 1 -27.21 15.79 4.11
C MET A 1 -28.37 14.83 4.02
N LYS A 2 -28.20 13.70 3.33
CA LYS A 2 -29.21 12.66 3.19
C LYS A 2 -28.86 11.48 4.09
N THR A 3 -29.85 10.96 4.80
CA THR A 3 -29.76 9.70 5.52
C THR A 3 -30.26 8.57 4.64
N LEU A 4 -29.57 7.44 4.65
CA LEU A 4 -29.86 6.27 3.82
C LEU A 4 -30.11 5.05 4.69
N ILE A 5 -31.07 4.23 4.27
CA ILE A 5 -31.33 2.94 4.90
C ILE A 5 -30.39 1.88 4.30
N LEU A 6 -30.17 0.78 5.03
CA LEU A 6 -29.31 -0.34 4.61
C LEU A 6 -29.51 -0.77 3.15
N GLU A 7 -30.74 -0.83 2.65
CA GLU A 7 -31.01 -1.25 1.26
C GLU A 7 -30.59 -0.20 0.24
N GLU A 8 -30.74 1.09 0.55
CA GLU A 8 -30.31 2.18 -0.32
C GLU A 8 -28.78 2.28 -0.33
N ALA A 9 -28.15 2.18 0.84
CA ALA A 9 -26.70 2.14 0.97
C ALA A 9 -26.09 0.95 0.21
N ALA A 10 -26.72 -0.22 0.31
CA ALA A 10 -26.32 -1.42 -0.42
C ALA A 10 -26.40 -1.23 -1.95
N LYS A 11 -27.45 -0.56 -2.44
CA LYS A 11 -27.58 -0.22 -3.87
C LYS A 11 -26.49 0.74 -4.33
N ILE A 12 -26.19 1.78 -3.55
CA ILE A 12 -25.16 2.78 -3.89
C ILE A 12 -23.78 2.12 -4.00
N LEU A 13 -23.42 1.30 -3.01
CA LEU A 13 -22.13 0.60 -3.02
C LEU A 13 -22.11 -0.63 -3.95
N HIS A 14 -23.24 -0.97 -4.58
CA HIS A 14 -23.40 -2.19 -5.38
C HIS A 14 -23.00 -3.46 -4.61
N MET A 15 -23.36 -3.51 -3.33
CA MET A 15 -23.04 -4.61 -2.41
C MET A 15 -24.30 -5.32 -1.93
N HIS A 16 -24.20 -6.62 -1.63
CA HIS A 16 -25.31 -7.33 -1.00
C HIS A 16 -25.54 -6.85 0.45
N LYS A 17 -26.82 -6.65 0.84
CA LYS A 17 -27.21 -6.10 2.16
C LYS A 17 -26.64 -6.84 3.36
N VAL A 18 -26.43 -8.16 3.24
CA VAL A 18 -25.85 -8.98 4.31
C VAL A 18 -24.37 -8.67 4.50
N VAL A 19 -23.62 -8.49 3.42
CA VAL A 19 -22.20 -8.11 3.47
C VAL A 19 -22.05 -6.73 4.08
N LEU A 20 -22.85 -5.76 3.64
CA LEU A 20 -22.83 -4.41 4.19
C LEU A 20 -23.15 -4.41 5.69
N ARG A 21 -24.15 -5.19 6.13
CA ARG A 21 -24.46 -5.36 7.55
C ARG A 21 -23.30 -5.94 8.35
N ASN A 22 -22.61 -6.93 7.81
CA ASN A 22 -21.45 -7.55 8.47
C ASN A 22 -20.30 -6.53 8.62
N LYS A 23 -20.05 -5.72 7.58
CA LYS A 23 -19.07 -4.63 7.63
C LYS A 23 -19.41 -3.53 8.64
N CYS A 24 -20.69 -3.21 8.79
CA CYS A 24 -21.14 -2.28 9.84
C CYS A 24 -20.94 -2.88 11.23
N ARG A 25 -21.13 -4.19 11.38
CA ARG A 25 -20.94 -4.89 12.65
C ARG A 25 -19.45 -5.04 13.01
N SER A 26 -18.56 -5.18 12.03
CA SER A 26 -17.10 -5.17 12.24
C SER A 26 -16.55 -3.75 12.49
N GLY A 27 -17.33 -2.71 12.21
CA GLY A 27 -16.90 -1.31 12.35
C GLY A 27 -16.08 -0.81 11.16
N GLU A 28 -16.01 -1.57 10.05
CA GLU A 28 -15.32 -1.15 8.82
C GLU A 28 -16.05 -0.01 8.11
N VAL A 29 -17.38 -0.02 8.17
CA VAL A 29 -18.24 1.01 7.55
C VAL A 29 -18.88 1.82 8.66
N THR A 30 -18.75 3.15 8.57
CA THR A 30 -19.37 4.10 9.48
C THR A 30 -20.88 4.09 9.30
N ALA A 31 -21.59 3.67 10.35
CA ALA A 31 -23.05 3.60 10.36
C ALA A 31 -23.59 3.73 11.79
N ALA A 32 -24.77 4.34 11.92
CA ALA A 32 -25.48 4.44 13.19
C ALA A 32 -26.51 3.30 13.31
N LYS A 33 -26.51 2.62 14.45
CA LYS A 33 -27.52 1.60 14.75
C LYS A 33 -28.66 2.23 15.55
N LEU A 34 -29.80 2.48 14.90
CA LEU A 34 -31.01 2.97 15.55
C LEU A 34 -32.02 1.83 15.69
N GLY A 35 -32.09 1.27 16.90
CA GLY A 35 -32.91 0.10 17.21
C GLY A 35 -32.52 -1.13 16.37
N LYS A 36 -33.45 -1.61 15.54
CA LYS A 36 -33.24 -2.78 14.65
C LYS A 36 -32.69 -2.43 13.26
N ARG A 37 -32.53 -1.14 12.95
CA ARG A 37 -32.11 -0.66 11.61
C ARG A 37 -30.74 -0.01 11.67
N TRP A 38 -30.00 -0.16 10.57
CA TRP A 38 -28.77 0.57 10.31
C TRP A 38 -29.09 1.78 9.43
N LEU A 39 -28.56 2.94 9.82
CA LEU A 39 -28.69 4.20 9.11
C LEU A 39 -27.29 4.72 8.76
N PHE A 40 -27.22 5.33 7.58
CA PHE A 40 -25.99 5.81 6.98
C PHE A 40 -26.16 7.27 6.61
N LEU A 41 -25.09 8.05 6.75
CA LEU A 41 -25.01 9.34 6.08
C LEU A 41 -24.38 9.12 4.71
N GLU A 42 -24.95 9.75 3.69
CA GLU A 42 -24.42 9.68 2.32
C GLU A 42 -22.96 10.17 2.24
N VAL A 43 -22.62 11.20 3.02
CA VAL A 43 -21.26 11.73 3.12
C VAL A 43 -20.29 10.68 3.67
N ASP A 44 -20.70 9.93 4.69
CA ASP A 44 -19.87 8.91 5.32
C ASP A 44 -19.62 7.72 4.39
N LEU A 45 -20.65 7.29 3.64
CA LEU A 45 -20.49 6.25 2.62
C LEU A 45 -19.53 6.69 1.50
N THR A 46 -19.63 7.95 1.08
CA THR A 46 -18.75 8.51 0.05
C THR A 46 -17.31 8.61 0.55
N ASN A 47 -17.12 9.03 1.80
CA ASN A 47 -15.80 9.06 2.44
C ASN A 47 -15.21 7.65 2.57
N TRP A 48 -16.02 6.67 2.98
CA TRP A 48 -15.60 5.28 3.03
C TRP A 48 -15.17 4.77 1.66
N LEU A 49 -15.92 5.09 0.60
CA LEU A 49 -15.57 4.74 -0.78
C LEU A 49 -14.23 5.37 -1.21
N ARG A 50 -14.01 6.64 -0.85
CA ARG A 50 -12.75 7.35 -1.13
C ARG A 50 -11.55 6.69 -0.47
N LEU A 51 -11.71 6.16 0.75
CA LEU A 51 -10.67 5.43 1.46
C LEU A 51 -10.32 4.08 0.80
N GLN A 52 -11.22 3.52 0.00
CA GLN A 52 -10.95 2.28 -0.75
C GLN A 52 -10.13 2.50 -2.03
N TYR A 53 -10.01 3.74 -2.49
CA TYR A 53 -9.20 4.03 -3.66
C TYR A 53 -7.72 3.80 -3.33
N SER A 54 -7.03 3.08 -4.23
CA SER A 54 -5.57 2.97 -4.15
C SER A 54 -4.97 4.38 -4.15
N PRO A 55 -3.89 4.64 -3.38
CA PRO A 55 -3.21 5.94 -3.38
C PRO A 55 -2.88 6.47 -4.78
N LEU A 56 -2.64 5.56 -5.73
CA LEU A 56 -2.30 5.88 -7.12
C LEU A 56 -3.49 6.42 -7.93
N ALA A 57 -4.73 6.14 -7.53
CA ALA A 57 -5.94 6.55 -8.25
C ALA A 57 -6.43 7.97 -7.87
N LEU A 58 -5.89 8.55 -6.78
CA LEU A 58 -6.24 9.88 -6.29
C LEU A 58 -5.27 10.98 -6.75
N GLN A 59 -4.13 10.60 -7.32
CA GLN A 59 -3.21 11.54 -7.95
C GLN A 59 -3.69 11.80 -9.38
N GLY A 60 -4.57 12.80 -9.53
CA GLY A 60 -4.59 13.55 -10.77
C GLY A 60 -3.20 14.17 -10.95
N GLU A 61 -2.47 13.71 -11.96
CA GLU A 61 -1.33 14.36 -12.61
C GLU A 61 -0.69 15.52 -11.81
N GLN A 62 0.00 15.19 -10.72
CA GLN A 62 0.97 16.06 -10.08
C GLN A 62 1.92 15.23 -9.22
N THR A 63 3.04 14.87 -9.84
CA THR A 63 4.39 15.03 -9.27
C THR A 63 4.47 15.12 -7.75
N THR A 64 4.59 13.99 -7.08
CA THR A 64 5.51 13.86 -5.94
C THR A 64 6.14 12.48 -5.96
N GLU A 65 7.35 12.49 -6.50
CA GLU A 65 8.48 11.73 -5.99
C GLU A 65 8.36 10.21 -6.19
N VAL A 66 8.99 9.78 -7.29
CA VAL A 66 9.87 8.62 -7.28
C VAL A 66 10.40 8.48 -5.86
N LYS A 67 9.86 7.51 -5.10
CA LYS A 67 10.44 7.13 -3.81
C LYS A 67 11.90 6.91 -4.10
N GLN A 68 12.74 7.85 -3.69
CA GLN A 68 14.17 7.70 -3.74
C GLN A 68 14.41 6.43 -2.95
N CYS A 69 14.72 5.36 -3.67
CA CYS A 69 14.93 4.06 -3.08
C CYS A 69 16.13 4.26 -2.16
N HIS A 70 15.91 4.32 -0.85
CA HIS A 70 16.96 4.47 0.16
C HIS A 70 17.82 3.19 0.31
N SER A 71 17.91 2.38 -0.74
CA SER A 71 18.86 1.29 -0.83
C SER A 71 20.26 1.87 -1.04
N THR A 72 20.83 2.45 0.02
CA THR A 72 22.27 2.32 0.28
C THR A 72 22.47 0.92 0.87
N ASN A 73 22.23 -0.11 0.06
CA ASN A 73 22.75 -1.44 0.35
C ASN A 73 23.92 -1.69 -0.59
N GLU A 74 25.00 -0.93 -0.40
CA GLU A 74 26.33 -1.50 -0.58
C GLU A 74 26.57 -2.53 0.52
N LYS A 75 25.88 -3.66 0.40
CA LYS A 75 26.43 -4.95 0.78
C LYS A 75 26.15 -5.83 -0.40
N ILE A 76 27.20 -5.96 -1.21
CA ILE A 76 27.40 -7.06 -2.14
C ILE A 76 26.84 -8.29 -1.44
N ALA A 77 25.68 -8.78 -1.91
CA ALA A 77 25.24 -10.08 -1.52
C ALA A 77 26.43 -11.00 -1.82
N LEU A 78 26.94 -11.69 -0.79
CA LEU A 78 27.83 -12.83 -1.00
C LEU A 78 26.96 -13.91 -1.66
N THR A 79 26.74 -13.72 -2.96
CA THR A 79 26.17 -14.71 -3.85
C THR A 79 27.04 -15.93 -3.68
N GLY A 80 26.41 -17.02 -3.25
CA GLY A 80 27.02 -18.33 -3.29
C GLY A 80 27.54 -18.60 -4.69
N GLY A 81 28.78 -19.07 -4.74
CA GLY A 81 29.32 -19.86 -5.84
C GLY A 81 29.63 -19.10 -7.13
N LEU A 82 30.84 -18.56 -7.22
CA LEU A 82 31.78 -18.80 -8.32
C LEU A 82 33.12 -18.12 -7.99
N ASN A 83 34.13 -18.93 -7.67
CA ASN A 83 35.52 -18.49 -7.55
C ASN A 83 36.04 -18.12 -8.95
N LEU A 84 35.77 -16.91 -9.41
CA LEU A 84 36.53 -16.31 -10.50
C LEU A 84 37.62 -15.44 -9.88
N LYS A 85 38.86 -15.66 -10.30
CA LYS A 85 39.97 -14.76 -9.96
C LYS A 85 39.59 -13.37 -10.46
N SER A 86 39.34 -12.46 -9.54
CA SER A 86 38.99 -11.08 -9.87
C SER A 86 40.16 -10.44 -10.61
N THR A 87 39.86 -9.74 -11.70
CA THR A 87 40.83 -8.95 -12.48
C THR A 87 41.59 -7.95 -11.59
N GLU A 88 40.96 -7.52 -10.50
CA GLU A 88 41.53 -6.65 -9.47
C GLU A 88 42.82 -7.21 -8.83
N ASP A 89 42.89 -8.52 -8.58
CA ASP A 89 44.10 -9.15 -8.01
C ASP A 89 45.23 -9.23 -9.03
N GLU A 90 44.91 -9.42 -10.32
CA GLU A 90 45.89 -9.40 -11.40
C GLU A 90 46.47 -8.00 -11.60
N TYR A 91 45.63 -6.97 -11.57
CA TYR A 91 46.06 -5.58 -11.65
C TYR A 91 46.93 -5.18 -10.45
N ARG A 92 46.55 -5.58 -9.23
CA ARG A 92 47.35 -5.28 -8.02
C ARG A 92 48.71 -5.94 -8.04
N LYS A 93 48.78 -7.19 -8.50
CA LYS A 93 50.05 -7.91 -8.66
C LYS A 93 50.94 -7.24 -9.71
N ALA A 94 50.36 -6.80 -10.84
CA ALA A 94 51.09 -6.06 -11.86
C ALA A 94 51.59 -4.69 -11.35
N LEU A 95 50.84 -4.05 -10.46
CA LEU A 95 51.18 -2.77 -9.85
C LEU A 95 52.05 -2.89 -8.59
N GLY A 96 52.42 -4.10 -8.17
CA GLY A 96 53.32 -4.34 -7.04
C GLY A 96 52.77 -3.92 -5.67
N LEU A 97 51.45 -3.76 -5.54
CA LEU A 97 50.82 -3.31 -4.30
C LEU A 97 50.70 -4.49 -3.32
N THR A 98 51.56 -4.51 -2.30
CA THR A 98 51.46 -5.44 -1.18
C THR A 98 50.82 -4.73 0.01
N MET A 99 49.78 -5.32 0.60
CA MET A 99 49.20 -4.79 1.84
C MET A 99 50.20 -5.06 2.97
N LYS A 100 50.71 -3.98 3.58
CA LYS A 100 51.30 -4.03 4.91
C LYS A 100 50.18 -3.65 5.88
N THR A 101 49.98 -4.48 6.89
CA THR A 101 48.93 -4.41 7.91
C THR A 101 48.75 -3.02 8.52
#